data_AF-A0A931E2P8-F1
#
_entry.id   AF-A0A931E2P8-F1
#
_cell.length_a   1.000
_cell.length_b   1.000
_cell.length_c   1.000
_cell.angle_alpha   90.00
_cell.angle_beta   90.00
_cell.angle_gamma   90.00
#
_symmetry.space_group_name_H-M   'P 1'
#
loop_
_entity.id
_entity.type
_entity.pdbx_description
1 polymer ?
#
loop_
_entity_poly.entity_id
_entity_poly.type
_entity_poly.pdbx_seq_one_letter_code
_entity_poly.pdbx_strand_id
1 'polypeptide(L)'
;MSSMYPPSGGRGNGQDNSEDNIPMSSPSDYYDYTSSGQSQAPFGQDYRAQSYAQQAPQQPYPQQAPQQPYPQQASGAYGVPPNQPMPKKGNGAAIGCVIAIVITLLLITIPVALFFYYFDKEIDSYTESKEVSVGGPGVSSGGESRDDTLPIGAWVESGEWRVSLDSVDLDANREIHDENEFNDPPKAGYVYVMAGLTVTYLGDDPQGDNPFVEVEWTNPDGTTFDDSDASVVIDDRFYSTGKTLYKGGTYTGKIVFEVPSATVDDSTIAIKPTISSEKRFFSVK
;
A
#
# COMPACT_ATOMS: atom_id res chain seq x y z
N MET A 1 -60.05 -19.36 -54.08
CA MET A 1 -59.54 -19.84 -55.39
C MET A 1 -58.85 -21.16 -55.13
N SER A 2 -59.56 -22.25 -55.44
CA SER A 2 -59.21 -23.62 -55.09
C SER A 2 -58.27 -24.24 -56.14
N SER A 3 -57.29 -25.00 -55.65
CA SER A 3 -56.34 -25.78 -56.45
C SER A 3 -56.98 -27.07 -56.99
N MET A 4 -56.77 -27.38 -58.27
CA MET A 4 -57.21 -28.60 -58.98
C MET A 4 -56.01 -29.21 -59.74
N TYR A 5 -55.57 -30.40 -59.28
CA TYR A 5 -55.09 -31.66 -59.95
C TYR A 5 -54.55 -31.64 -61.42
N PRO A 6 -53.74 -32.63 -61.92
CA PRO A 6 -53.92 -34.08 -61.65
C PRO A 6 -52.62 -34.98 -61.68
N PRO A 7 -52.62 -36.31 -62.00
CA PRO A 7 -52.12 -37.38 -61.11
C PRO A 7 -51.14 -38.40 -61.76
N SER A 8 -50.72 -39.45 -61.03
CA SER A 8 -50.28 -40.82 -61.45
C SER A 8 -49.19 -41.32 -60.48
N GLY A 9 -49.24 -42.46 -59.77
CA GLY A 9 -49.66 -43.84 -60.08
C GLY A 9 -48.36 -44.66 -60.27
N GLY A 10 -48.05 -45.80 -59.63
CA GLY A 10 -48.66 -46.71 -58.66
C GLY A 10 -47.84 -48.03 -58.64
N ARG A 11 -48.05 -48.88 -57.61
CA ARG A 11 -47.58 -50.29 -57.36
C ARG A 11 -46.18 -50.41 -56.72
N GLY A 12 -45.95 -50.98 -55.52
CA GLY A 12 -46.51 -52.17 -54.82
C GLY A 12 -45.59 -53.38 -55.10
N ASN A 13 -45.07 -54.24 -54.22
CA ASN A 13 -45.35 -54.70 -52.84
C ASN A 13 -44.07 -55.40 -52.29
N GLY A 14 -43.95 -55.59 -50.97
CA GLY A 14 -43.07 -56.62 -50.39
C GLY A 14 -42.75 -56.42 -48.90
N GLN A 15 -43.52 -57.08 -48.04
CA GLN A 15 -43.39 -57.16 -46.57
C GLN A 15 -42.16 -57.97 -46.13
N ASP A 16 -41.53 -57.64 -44.99
CA ASP A 16 -41.51 -58.51 -43.79
C ASP A 16 -40.95 -57.77 -42.55
N ASN A 17 -41.32 -58.27 -41.39
CA ASN A 17 -41.44 -57.64 -40.07
C ASN A 17 -40.17 -57.71 -39.21
N SER A 18 -40.04 -56.77 -38.27
CA SER A 18 -39.98 -56.99 -36.80
C SER A 18 -39.17 -55.88 -36.10
N GLU A 19 -39.90 -55.09 -35.31
CA GLU A 19 -39.39 -54.26 -34.22
C GLU A 19 -39.08 -55.16 -33.01
N ASP A 20 -38.13 -54.79 -32.15
CA ASP A 20 -38.31 -54.83 -30.68
C ASP A 20 -37.08 -54.31 -29.91
N ASN A 21 -37.36 -53.86 -28.68
CA ASN A 21 -36.65 -52.86 -27.88
C ASN A 21 -36.37 -53.42 -26.44
N ILE A 22 -35.12 -53.27 -25.93
CA ILE A 22 -34.58 -53.24 -24.51
C ILE A 22 -34.79 -54.52 -23.60
N PRO A 23 -34.07 -54.78 -22.45
CA PRO A 23 -33.00 -54.06 -21.71
C PRO A 23 -31.85 -54.88 -21.00
N MET A 24 -30.96 -54.14 -20.30
CA MET A 24 -30.00 -54.45 -19.19
C MET A 24 -29.62 -55.90 -18.83
N SER A 25 -28.31 -56.14 -18.59
CA SER A 25 -27.67 -56.80 -17.40
C SER A 25 -26.41 -57.57 -17.81
N SER A 26 -25.30 -57.45 -17.07
CA SER A 26 -24.24 -58.46 -17.06
C SER A 26 -23.46 -58.46 -15.73
N PRO A 27 -22.96 -59.63 -15.28
CA PRO A 27 -22.88 -60.00 -13.87
C PRO A 27 -21.46 -60.11 -13.30
N SER A 28 -21.38 -60.11 -11.97
CA SER A 28 -20.22 -60.48 -11.14
C SER A 28 -20.13 -61.99 -10.87
N ASP A 29 -18.91 -62.47 -10.62
CA ASP A 29 -18.47 -63.52 -9.64
C ASP A 29 -17.28 -64.34 -10.23
N TYR A 30 -16.03 -64.11 -9.79
CA TYR A 30 -15.29 -64.74 -8.67
C TYR A 30 -14.63 -66.11 -8.98
N TYR A 31 -13.28 -66.18 -8.99
CA TYR A 31 -12.41 -67.16 -8.26
C TYR A 31 -10.89 -66.90 -8.51
N ASP A 32 -10.24 -66.40 -7.46
CA ASP A 32 -9.03 -66.85 -6.73
C ASP A 32 -7.64 -67.25 -7.31
N TYR A 33 -6.62 -66.70 -6.62
CA TYR A 33 -5.14 -66.89 -6.46
C TYR A 33 -4.26 -67.67 -7.47
N THR A 34 -3.17 -67.02 -7.91
CA THR A 34 -1.78 -67.33 -7.48
C THR A 34 -0.73 -66.29 -7.95
N SER A 35 -0.06 -65.68 -6.96
CA SER A 35 1.32 -65.16 -6.88
C SER A 35 2.18 -64.95 -8.15
N SER A 36 2.60 -63.69 -8.41
CA SER A 36 4.01 -63.28 -8.26
C SER A 36 4.23 -61.78 -8.50
N GLY A 37 4.59 -61.09 -7.41
CA GLY A 37 5.56 -59.97 -7.35
C GLY A 37 5.37 -58.74 -8.23
N GLN A 38 4.79 -57.67 -7.67
CA GLN A 38 5.55 -56.44 -7.41
C GLN A 38 4.78 -55.54 -6.43
N SER A 39 5.46 -55.24 -5.34
CA SER A 39 4.96 -54.62 -4.11
C SER A 39 4.65 -53.13 -4.28
N GLN A 40 3.45 -52.74 -3.87
CA GLN A 40 3.10 -51.38 -3.48
C GLN A 40 4.01 -50.90 -2.33
N ALA A 41 4.54 -49.69 -2.45
CA ALA A 41 5.27 -49.02 -1.38
C ALA A 41 4.29 -48.60 -0.27
N PRO A 42 4.55 -48.93 1.02
CA PRO A 42 3.76 -48.43 2.11
C PRO A 42 4.23 -47.02 2.51
N PHE A 43 3.25 -46.14 2.74
CA PHE A 43 3.41 -44.94 3.52
C PHE A 43 3.83 -45.32 4.94
N GLY A 44 5.15 -45.29 5.19
CA GLY A 44 5.76 -45.36 6.50
C GLY A 44 6.37 -44.01 6.84
N GLN A 45 5.77 -43.31 7.80
CA GLN A 45 6.39 -42.17 8.47
C GLN A 45 7.60 -42.68 9.27
N ASP A 46 8.77 -42.67 8.65
CA ASP A 46 10.03 -42.70 9.41
C ASP A 46 10.28 -41.29 9.94
N TYR A 47 9.85 -41.05 11.18
CA TYR A 47 10.41 -40.01 12.04
C TYR A 47 11.86 -40.41 12.38
N ARG A 48 12.76 -40.23 11.41
CA ARG A 48 14.18 -40.11 11.72
C ARG A 48 14.39 -38.74 12.34
N ALA A 49 14.64 -38.77 13.65
CA ALA A 49 15.08 -37.64 14.43
C ALA A 49 16.10 -36.82 13.64
N GLN A 50 15.71 -35.59 13.28
CA GLN A 50 16.67 -34.56 12.93
C GLN A 50 17.56 -34.39 14.16
N SER A 51 18.81 -34.80 13.99
CA SER A 51 19.88 -34.52 14.94
C SER A 51 19.85 -33.03 15.25
N TYR A 52 19.65 -32.72 16.52
CA TYR A 52 19.68 -31.39 17.09
C TYR A 52 20.81 -30.57 16.45
N ALA A 53 20.45 -29.49 15.76
CA ALA A 53 21.41 -28.45 15.43
C ALA A 53 22.12 -28.08 16.73
N GLN A 54 23.45 -28.23 16.73
CA GLN A 54 24.30 -27.86 17.85
C GLN A 54 23.98 -26.41 18.22
N GLN A 55 23.49 -26.21 19.46
CA GLN A 55 23.40 -24.89 20.04
C GLN A 55 24.80 -24.28 20.01
N ALA A 56 24.94 -23.13 19.37
CA ALA A 56 26.13 -22.30 19.51
C ALA A 56 26.39 -22.08 21.02
N PRO A 57 27.64 -22.17 21.49
CA PRO A 57 27.94 -21.91 22.89
C PRO A 57 27.49 -20.49 23.24
N GLN A 58 26.61 -20.39 24.24
CA GLN A 58 26.23 -19.14 24.88
C GLN A 58 27.51 -18.41 25.30
N GLN A 59 27.76 -17.24 24.72
CA GLN A 59 28.80 -16.34 25.19
C GLN A 59 28.50 -16.00 26.66
N PRO A 60 29.45 -16.18 27.61
CA PRO A 60 29.23 -15.74 28.97
C PRO A 60 28.99 -14.24 28.98
N TYR A 61 27.94 -13.79 29.69
CA TYR A 61 27.76 -12.38 30.02
C TYR A 61 29.09 -11.82 30.56
N PRO A 62 29.56 -10.64 30.11
CA PRO A 62 30.74 -10.03 30.69
C PRO A 62 30.49 -9.78 32.19
N GLN A 63 31.38 -10.31 33.03
CA GLN A 63 31.37 -10.07 34.46
C GLN A 63 31.46 -8.56 34.71
N GLN A 64 30.56 -8.01 35.52
CA GLN A 64 30.67 -6.65 36.00
C GLN A 64 31.99 -6.47 36.75
N ALA A 65 32.77 -5.46 36.36
CA ALA A 65 33.98 -5.09 37.08
C ALA A 65 33.65 -4.79 38.56
N PRO A 66 34.56 -5.09 39.51
CA PRO A 66 34.34 -4.76 40.91
C PRO A 66 34.10 -3.26 41.08
N GLN A 67 32.97 -2.90 41.70
CA GLN A 67 32.68 -1.54 42.11
C GLN A 67 33.78 -1.09 43.09
N GLN A 68 34.53 -0.05 42.72
CA GLN A 68 35.46 0.60 43.63
C GLN A 68 34.66 1.25 44.77
N PRO A 69 35.04 1.08 46.06
CA PRO A 69 34.38 1.78 47.14
C PRO A 69 34.58 3.29 47.01
N TYR A 70 33.50 4.06 47.13
CA TYR A 70 33.59 5.52 47.25
C TYR A 70 34.49 5.88 48.44
N PRO A 71 35.47 6.79 48.29
CA PRO A 71 36.24 7.26 49.43
C PRO A 71 35.32 8.02 50.39
N GLN A 72 35.31 7.56 51.65
CA GLN A 72 34.69 8.30 52.76
C GLN A 72 35.44 9.61 52.95
N GLN A 73 34.75 10.73 52.73
CA GLN A 73 35.32 12.05 52.98
C GLN A 73 35.35 12.29 54.49
N ALA A 74 36.57 12.37 55.02
CA ALA A 74 36.82 12.67 56.43
C ALA A 74 36.21 14.02 56.82
N SER A 75 35.60 14.04 58.00
CA SER A 75 34.99 15.19 58.66
C SER A 75 36.03 16.29 58.95
N GLY A 76 36.07 17.31 58.07
CA GLY A 76 36.78 18.56 58.29
C GLY A 76 35.88 19.61 58.93
N ALA A 77 36.40 20.28 59.96
CA ALA A 77 35.72 21.18 60.88
C ALA A 77 34.99 22.37 60.23
N TYR A 78 33.86 22.76 60.83
CA TYR A 78 33.09 23.97 60.53
C TYR A 78 33.92 25.24 60.78
N GLY A 79 34.44 25.84 59.71
CA GLY A 79 34.88 27.23 59.70
C GLY A 79 33.75 28.12 59.17
N VAL A 80 33.29 29.08 59.97
CA VAL A 80 32.36 30.13 59.53
C VAL A 80 33.06 31.00 58.47
N PRO A 81 32.55 31.14 57.24
CA PRO A 81 33.18 32.00 56.24
C PRO A 81 32.96 33.48 56.59
N PRO A 82 33.94 34.37 56.33
CA PRO A 82 33.79 35.80 56.56
C PRO A 82 32.76 36.40 55.61
N ASN A 83 31.98 37.33 56.16
CA ASN A 83 30.84 38.01 55.54
C ASN A 83 31.25 38.65 54.19
N GLN A 84 30.91 38.00 53.07
CA GLN A 84 31.12 38.57 51.74
C GLN A 84 30.00 39.59 51.44
N PRO A 85 30.32 40.79 50.93
CA PRO A 85 29.28 41.73 50.52
C PRO A 85 28.48 41.14 49.34
N MET A 86 27.15 41.13 49.47
CA MET A 86 26.24 40.61 48.44
C MET A 86 26.51 41.27 47.08
N PRO A 87 26.45 40.52 45.96
CA PRO A 87 26.55 41.10 44.63
C PRO A 87 25.35 42.02 44.38
N LYS A 88 25.62 43.26 43.97
CA LYS A 88 24.56 44.18 43.55
C LYS A 88 23.84 43.62 42.34
N LYS A 89 22.52 43.45 42.46
CA LYS A 89 21.59 43.07 41.39
C LYS A 89 21.69 44.08 40.23
N GLY A 90 22.35 43.69 39.15
CA GLY A 90 22.33 44.41 37.88
C GLY A 90 21.14 43.94 37.03
N ASN A 91 20.22 44.83 36.69
CA ASN A 91 19.01 44.56 35.89
C ASN A 91 19.30 44.36 34.38
N GLY A 92 20.44 43.77 34.00
CA GLY A 92 20.95 43.77 32.62
C GLY A 92 20.74 42.49 31.78
N ALA A 93 20.41 41.35 32.39
CA ALA A 93 20.43 40.05 31.70
C ALA A 93 19.07 39.59 31.11
N ALA A 94 17.94 40.21 31.48
CA ALA A 94 16.62 39.81 30.99
C ALA A 94 16.27 40.40 29.60
N ILE A 95 16.92 41.50 29.20
CA ILE A 95 16.59 42.22 27.96
C ILE A 95 17.23 41.56 26.74
N GLY A 96 18.41 40.94 26.88
CA GLY A 96 19.11 40.26 25.78
C GLY A 96 18.37 39.02 25.26
N CYS A 97 17.79 38.21 26.15
CA CYS A 97 17.03 37.00 25.76
C CYS A 97 15.73 37.35 25.04
N VAL A 98 15.03 38.41 25.47
CA VAL A 98 13.78 38.84 24.81
C VAL A 98 14.07 39.38 23.41
N ILE A 99 15.13 40.17 23.24
CA ILE A 99 15.53 40.70 21.93
C ILE A 99 15.93 39.57 20.98
N ALA A 100 16.70 38.58 21.45
CA ALA A 100 17.08 37.43 20.62
C ALA A 100 15.86 36.59 20.18
N ILE A 101 14.88 36.38 21.07
CA ILE A 101 13.64 35.67 20.73
C ILE A 101 12.82 36.46 19.71
N VAL A 102 12.67 37.78 19.90
CA VAL A 102 11.94 38.62 18.95
C VAL A 102 12.63 38.64 17.58
N ILE A 103 13.96 38.71 17.53
CA ILE A 103 14.70 38.65 16.27
C ILE A 103 14.52 37.29 15.60
N THR A 104 14.61 36.18 16.33
CA THR A 104 14.38 34.83 15.76
C THR A 104 12.95 34.65 15.26
N LEU A 105 11.96 35.13 16.01
CA LEU A 105 10.56 35.11 15.57
C LEU A 105 10.37 35.96 14.31
N LEU A 106 10.99 37.14 14.22
CA LEU A 106 10.94 37.97 13.01
C LEU A 106 11.66 37.30 11.83
N LEU A 107 12.81 36.65 12.05
CA LEU A 107 13.55 35.92 11.00
C LEU A 107 12.81 34.67 10.50
N ILE A 108 11.89 34.10 11.28
CA ILE A 108 11.06 32.96 10.84
C ILE A 108 9.74 33.46 10.23
N THR A 109 9.08 34.42 10.89
CA THR A 109 7.76 34.91 10.46
C THR A 109 7.83 35.77 9.20
N ILE A 110 8.89 36.58 9.00
CA ILE A 110 9.01 37.43 7.83
C ILE A 110 9.18 36.60 6.54
N PRO A 111 10.09 35.60 6.45
CA PRO A 111 10.19 34.77 5.25
C PRO A 111 8.94 33.95 4.98
N VAL A 112 8.26 33.44 6.02
CA VAL A 112 7.01 32.69 5.89
C VAL A 112 5.87 33.58 5.39
N ALA A 113 5.72 34.79 5.95
CA ALA A 113 4.73 35.75 5.49
C ALA A 113 5.04 36.26 4.07
N LEU A 114 6.32 36.46 3.74
CA LEU A 114 6.73 36.79 2.37
C LEU A 114 6.45 35.64 1.42
N PHE A 115 6.72 34.38 1.81
CA PHE A 115 6.41 33.21 1.01
C PHE A 115 4.91 33.15 0.69
N PHE A 116 4.02 33.25 1.69
CA PHE A 116 2.57 33.29 1.45
C PHE A 116 2.15 34.52 0.62
N TYR A 117 2.73 35.69 0.88
CA TYR A 117 2.45 36.90 0.11
C TYR A 117 2.89 36.82 -1.36
N TYR A 118 4.04 36.21 -1.64
CA TYR A 118 4.53 36.01 -3.01
C TYR A 118 3.79 34.85 -3.70
N PHE A 119 3.43 33.79 -2.97
CA PHE A 119 2.64 32.67 -3.48
C PHE A 119 1.24 33.11 -3.91
N ASP A 120 0.55 33.90 -3.09
CA ASP A 120 -0.76 34.48 -3.45
C ASP A 120 -0.65 35.41 -4.68
N LYS A 121 0.45 36.17 -4.79
CA LYS A 121 0.69 37.07 -5.93
C LYS A 121 0.95 36.35 -7.24
N GLU A 122 1.49 35.14 -7.18
CA GLU A 122 1.78 34.34 -8.37
C GLU A 122 0.49 33.73 -8.94
N ILE A 123 -0.45 33.33 -8.08
CA ILE A 123 -1.76 32.76 -8.45
C ILE A 123 -2.66 33.80 -9.15
N ASP A 124 -2.64 35.06 -8.69
CA ASP A 124 -3.46 36.13 -9.28
C ASP A 124 -3.04 36.46 -10.73
N SER A 125 -1.78 36.21 -11.12
CA SER A 125 -1.28 36.57 -12.46
C SER A 125 -1.56 35.54 -13.54
N TYR A 126 -2.06 34.35 -13.18
CA TYR A 126 -2.43 33.28 -14.12
C TYR A 126 -3.93 33.11 -14.34
N THR A 127 -4.77 33.89 -13.67
CA THR A 127 -6.23 33.71 -13.74
C THR A 127 -6.88 34.73 -14.66
N GLU A 128 -6.63 34.60 -15.96
CA GLU A 128 -7.54 35.09 -17.00
C GLU A 128 -7.75 34.03 -18.09
N SER A 129 -8.35 32.89 -17.72
CA SER A 129 -9.19 32.09 -18.63
C SER A 129 -9.84 30.90 -17.91
N LYS A 130 -11.18 30.88 -17.96
CA LYS A 130 -12.15 29.80 -17.66
C LYS A 130 -11.99 29.06 -16.32
N GLU A 131 -13.08 29.11 -15.55
CA GLU A 131 -13.28 28.38 -14.30
C GLU A 131 -12.85 26.91 -14.41
N VAL A 132 -11.70 26.62 -13.83
CA VAL A 132 -11.29 25.30 -13.37
C VAL A 132 -11.19 25.43 -11.86
N SER A 133 -12.00 24.65 -11.16
CA SER A 133 -12.01 24.60 -9.70
C SER A 133 -10.69 24.01 -9.20
N VAL A 134 -9.71 24.87 -8.93
CA VAL A 134 -8.46 24.49 -8.26
C VAL A 134 -8.77 24.33 -6.77
N GLY A 135 -8.84 23.07 -6.33
CA GLY A 135 -9.10 22.70 -4.94
C GLY A 135 -7.96 23.12 -4.02
N GLY A 136 -8.22 24.10 -3.15
CA GLY A 136 -7.50 24.24 -1.90
C GLY A 136 -7.81 23.06 -0.94
N PRO A 137 -7.24 23.05 0.27
CA PRO A 137 -7.31 21.89 1.13
C PRO A 137 -8.74 21.68 1.67
N GLY A 138 -9.48 20.75 1.06
CA GLY A 138 -10.82 20.33 1.47
C GLY A 138 -11.18 18.98 0.85
N VAL A 139 -12.01 18.19 1.55
CA VAL A 139 -12.62 16.94 1.07
C VAL A 139 -12.96 17.06 -0.42
N SER A 140 -12.38 16.20 -1.24
CA SER A 140 -12.71 16.20 -2.66
C SER A 140 -14.05 15.48 -2.86
N SER A 141 -15.05 16.21 -3.35
CA SER A 141 -16.24 15.64 -3.98
C SER A 141 -15.92 15.29 -5.43
N GLY A 142 -16.40 14.15 -5.95
CA GLY A 142 -16.12 13.68 -7.32
C GLY A 142 -15.49 12.28 -7.31
N GLY A 143 -14.79 11.84 -8.34
CA GLY A 143 -14.12 10.54 -8.28
C GLY A 143 -15.07 9.34 -8.26
N GLU A 144 -16.37 9.51 -8.52
CA GLU A 144 -17.36 8.44 -8.34
C GLU A 144 -17.31 7.40 -9.48
N SER A 145 -16.66 7.75 -10.58
CA SER A 145 -16.54 6.90 -11.75
C SER A 145 -15.24 7.17 -12.51
N ARG A 146 -14.92 6.34 -13.49
CA ARG A 146 -13.72 6.51 -14.32
C ARG A 146 -13.80 7.73 -15.25
N ASP A 147 -15.01 8.25 -15.50
CA ASP A 147 -15.25 9.46 -16.29
C ASP A 147 -15.35 10.74 -15.43
N ASP A 148 -15.35 10.59 -14.11
CA ASP A 148 -15.36 11.67 -13.12
C ASP A 148 -14.21 11.44 -12.15
N THR A 149 -13.03 11.95 -12.47
CA THR A 149 -11.80 11.68 -11.72
C THR A 149 -11.37 12.85 -10.84
N LEU A 150 -10.70 12.51 -9.74
CA LEU A 150 -10.03 13.46 -8.87
C LEU A 150 -8.60 13.75 -9.39
N PRO A 151 -8.08 14.98 -9.26
CA PRO A 151 -6.71 15.27 -9.67
C PRO A 151 -5.67 14.69 -8.70
N ILE A 152 -4.43 14.55 -9.16
CA ILE A 152 -3.26 14.31 -8.29
C ILE A 152 -3.18 15.46 -7.26
N GLY A 153 -2.84 15.12 -6.02
CA GLY A 153 -2.84 16.02 -4.85
C GLY A 153 -4.19 16.07 -4.11
N ALA A 154 -5.27 15.53 -4.70
CA ALA A 154 -6.53 15.38 -3.99
C ALA A 154 -6.47 14.23 -2.96
N TRP A 155 -7.44 14.23 -2.06
CA TRP A 155 -7.64 13.15 -1.10
C TRP A 155 -9.10 12.77 -0.94
N VAL A 156 -9.30 11.55 -0.46
CA VAL A 156 -10.61 10.99 -0.14
C VAL A 156 -10.63 10.54 1.31
N GLU A 157 -11.82 10.55 1.90
CA GLU A 157 -12.06 10.13 3.27
C GLU A 157 -13.17 9.09 3.32
N SER A 158 -12.99 8.07 4.15
CA SER A 158 -14.05 7.15 4.53
C SER A 158 -13.78 6.58 5.92
N GLY A 159 -14.80 6.58 6.78
CA GLY A 159 -14.66 6.21 8.17
C GLY A 159 -13.63 7.09 8.89
N GLU A 160 -12.62 6.45 9.49
CA GLU A 160 -11.55 7.11 10.23
C GLU A 160 -10.27 7.31 9.41
N TRP A 161 -10.35 7.21 8.08
CA TRP A 161 -9.20 7.19 7.21
C TRP A 161 -9.29 8.26 6.12
N ARG A 162 -8.19 9.01 5.95
CA ARG A 162 -7.94 9.87 4.78
C ARG A 162 -6.82 9.28 3.94
N VAL A 163 -6.98 9.27 2.62
CA VAL A 163 -5.93 8.85 1.67
C VAL A 163 -5.78 9.91 0.59
N SER A 164 -4.56 10.41 0.39
CA SER A 164 -4.19 11.29 -0.73
C SER A 164 -3.37 10.54 -1.76
N LEU A 165 -3.59 10.88 -3.04
CA LEU A 165 -2.68 10.53 -4.13
C LEU A 165 -1.75 11.72 -4.34
N ASP A 166 -0.49 11.60 -3.94
CA ASP A 166 0.43 12.73 -3.87
C ASP A 166 1.18 12.96 -5.18
N SER A 167 1.53 11.87 -5.89
CA SER A 167 2.27 11.92 -7.14
C SER A 167 2.03 10.67 -7.99
N VAL A 168 2.22 10.78 -9.31
CA VAL A 168 2.26 9.65 -10.23
C VAL A 168 3.41 9.86 -11.22
N ASP A 169 4.33 8.90 -11.30
CA ASP A 169 5.31 8.77 -12.37
C ASP A 169 4.87 7.65 -13.31
N LEU A 170 4.53 8.01 -14.55
CA LEU A 170 3.99 7.09 -15.56
C LEU A 170 5.06 6.24 -16.25
N ASP A 171 6.35 6.56 -16.07
CA ASP A 171 7.48 5.76 -16.58
C ASP A 171 8.62 5.70 -15.56
N ALA A 172 8.35 4.94 -14.50
CA ALA A 172 9.24 4.78 -13.36
C ALA A 172 10.36 3.74 -13.59
N ASN A 173 10.49 3.20 -14.82
CA ASN A 173 11.44 2.13 -15.14
C ASN A 173 12.86 2.47 -14.73
N ARG A 174 13.30 3.70 -15.03
CA ARG A 174 14.65 4.17 -14.72
C ARG A 174 14.83 4.35 -13.21
N GLU A 175 13.86 4.93 -12.53
CA GLU A 175 13.94 5.14 -11.07
C GLU A 175 14.04 3.80 -10.33
N ILE A 176 13.16 2.84 -10.66
CA ILE A 176 13.13 1.51 -10.05
C ILE A 176 14.43 0.72 -10.30
N HIS A 177 14.99 0.83 -11.49
CA HIS A 177 16.26 0.17 -11.80
C HIS A 177 17.45 0.87 -11.12
N ASP A 178 17.47 2.20 -11.06
CA ASP A 178 18.53 2.96 -10.39
C ASP A 178 18.54 2.70 -8.87
N GLU A 179 17.37 2.46 -8.28
CA GLU A 179 17.19 2.13 -6.87
C GLU A 179 17.68 0.72 -6.52
N ASN A 180 17.40 -0.25 -7.39
CA ASN A 180 17.92 -1.61 -7.25
C ASN A 180 18.13 -2.26 -8.63
N GLU A 181 19.40 -2.40 -9.03
CA GLU A 181 19.80 -3.01 -10.31
C GLU A 181 19.43 -4.50 -10.44
N PHE A 182 19.01 -5.15 -9.35
CA PHE A 182 18.48 -6.52 -9.38
C PHE A 182 16.99 -6.61 -9.71
N ASN A 183 16.28 -5.49 -9.81
CA ASN A 183 14.91 -5.48 -10.30
C ASN A 183 14.91 -5.86 -11.79
N ASP A 184 14.05 -6.79 -12.16
CA ASP A 184 13.83 -7.11 -13.57
C ASP A 184 13.23 -5.90 -14.30
N PRO A 185 13.53 -5.70 -15.60
CA PRO A 185 12.81 -4.74 -16.41
C PRO A 185 11.33 -5.16 -16.54
N PRO A 186 10.40 -4.23 -16.86
CA PRO A 186 9.02 -4.61 -17.11
C PRO A 186 8.93 -5.57 -18.29
N LYS A 187 7.87 -6.39 -18.29
CA LYS A 187 7.49 -7.27 -19.40
C LYS A 187 7.44 -6.48 -20.70
N ALA A 188 7.74 -7.15 -21.81
CA ALA A 188 7.66 -6.51 -23.12
C ALA A 188 6.24 -5.94 -23.36
N GLY A 189 6.16 -4.65 -23.69
CA GLY A 189 4.90 -3.92 -23.87
C GLY A 189 4.30 -3.32 -22.59
N TYR A 190 4.96 -3.51 -21.44
CA TYR A 190 4.58 -2.96 -20.14
C TYR A 190 5.55 -1.87 -19.69
N VAL A 191 5.12 -1.09 -18.70
CA VAL A 191 5.88 -0.04 -18.02
C VAL A 191 5.61 -0.14 -16.53
N TYR A 192 6.61 0.18 -15.71
CA TYR A 192 6.36 0.41 -14.29
C TYR A 192 5.85 1.83 -14.08
N VAL A 193 4.73 1.94 -13.37
CA VAL A 193 4.17 3.21 -12.89
C VAL A 193 4.36 3.27 -11.39
N MET A 194 4.76 4.41 -10.86
CA MET A 194 4.97 4.62 -9.44
C MET A 194 4.08 5.74 -8.89
N ALA A 195 3.25 5.40 -7.92
CA ALA A 195 2.33 6.33 -7.27
C ALA A 195 2.76 6.59 -5.82
N GLY A 196 2.84 7.87 -5.43
CA GLY A 196 3.04 8.28 -4.05
C GLY A 196 1.70 8.51 -3.37
N LEU A 197 1.54 8.00 -2.14
CA LEU A 197 0.33 8.23 -1.35
C LEU A 197 0.64 8.55 0.10
N THR A 198 -0.28 9.28 0.74
CA THR A 198 -0.26 9.53 2.18
C THR A 198 -1.58 9.10 2.79
N VAL A 199 -1.51 8.28 3.83
CA VAL A 199 -2.64 7.83 4.63
C VAL A 199 -2.61 8.52 5.99
N THR A 200 -3.74 9.03 6.46
CA THR A 200 -3.88 9.65 7.79
C THR A 200 -4.97 8.97 8.58
N TYR A 201 -4.67 8.62 9.84
CA TYR A 201 -5.68 8.14 10.79
C TYR A 201 -6.38 9.34 11.46
N LEU A 202 -7.68 9.46 11.22
CA LEU A 202 -8.55 10.50 11.73
C LEU A 202 -9.29 10.09 13.02
N GLY A 203 -9.26 8.80 13.36
CA GLY A 203 -9.92 8.25 14.53
C GLY A 203 -9.24 8.61 15.85
N ASP A 204 -9.82 8.12 16.94
CA ASP A 204 -9.36 8.42 18.30
C ASP A 204 -9.22 7.18 19.20
N ASP A 205 -9.14 5.97 18.63
CA ASP A 205 -8.83 4.77 19.40
C ASP A 205 -7.47 4.94 20.10
N PRO A 206 -7.40 4.84 21.44
CA PRO A 206 -6.14 4.95 22.18
C PRO A 206 -5.13 3.83 21.87
N GLN A 207 -5.57 2.72 21.26
CA GLN A 207 -4.69 1.66 20.76
C GLN A 207 -4.21 1.91 19.32
N GLY A 208 -4.75 2.93 18.65
CA GLY A 208 -4.53 3.19 17.23
C GLY A 208 -5.24 2.15 16.35
N ASP A 209 -5.13 2.34 15.04
CA ASP A 209 -5.69 1.43 14.04
C ASP A 209 -4.71 1.24 12.87
N ASN A 210 -4.89 0.17 12.10
CA ASN A 210 -4.10 -0.09 10.89
C ASN A 210 -4.88 0.37 9.65
N PRO A 211 -4.19 0.93 8.64
CA PRO A 211 -4.84 1.16 7.35
C PRO A 211 -5.31 -0.19 6.76
N PHE A 212 -6.29 -0.12 5.86
CA PHE A 212 -6.69 -1.19 4.95
C PHE A 212 -7.04 -0.58 3.60
N VAL A 213 -6.09 0.19 3.07
CA VAL A 213 -6.24 0.91 1.80
C VAL A 213 -5.97 -0.04 0.65
N GLU A 214 -6.92 -0.13 -0.27
CA GLU A 214 -6.77 -0.83 -1.56
C GLU A 214 -6.54 0.23 -2.64
N VAL A 215 -5.53 0.01 -3.47
CA VAL A 215 -5.17 0.89 -4.59
C VAL A 215 -4.99 0.04 -5.82
N GLU A 216 -5.69 0.38 -6.89
CA GLU A 216 -5.63 -0.32 -8.16
C GLU A 216 -5.38 0.65 -9.31
N TRP A 217 -4.57 0.21 -10.26
CA TRP A 217 -4.54 0.79 -11.59
C TRP A 217 -5.71 0.28 -12.42
N THR A 218 -6.44 1.14 -13.11
CA THR A 218 -7.60 0.78 -13.93
C THR A 218 -7.45 1.27 -15.36
N ASN A 219 -7.39 0.35 -16.32
CA ASN A 219 -7.28 0.66 -17.74
C ASN A 219 -8.62 1.09 -18.37
N PRO A 220 -8.59 1.77 -19.54
CA PRO A 220 -9.76 2.11 -20.36
C PRO A 220 -10.78 0.98 -20.52
N ASP A 221 -10.30 -0.24 -20.76
CA ASP A 221 -11.13 -1.44 -20.96
C ASP A 221 -11.71 -2.05 -19.68
N GLY A 222 -11.38 -1.50 -18.51
CA GLY A 222 -11.83 -1.96 -17.20
C GLY A 222 -10.98 -3.09 -16.59
N THR A 223 -9.88 -3.49 -17.24
CA THR A 223 -8.89 -4.36 -16.59
C THR A 223 -8.14 -3.60 -15.51
N THR A 224 -7.79 -4.30 -14.43
CA THR A 224 -7.10 -3.72 -13.27
C THR A 224 -5.79 -4.42 -12.98
N PHE A 225 -4.88 -3.68 -12.35
CA PHE A 225 -3.61 -4.16 -11.83
C PHE A 225 -3.44 -3.62 -10.42
N ASP A 226 -2.79 -4.39 -9.56
CA ASP A 226 -2.44 -3.97 -8.20
C ASP A 226 -0.94 -4.07 -7.94
N ASP A 227 -0.52 -3.79 -6.71
CA ASP A 227 0.89 -3.77 -6.34
C ASP A 227 1.53 -5.16 -6.31
N SER A 228 0.72 -6.22 -6.31
CA SER A 228 1.17 -7.62 -6.37
C SER A 228 1.56 -8.05 -7.78
N ASP A 229 1.09 -7.35 -8.82
CA ASP A 229 1.49 -7.58 -10.21
C ASP A 229 2.93 -7.11 -10.49
N ALA A 230 3.47 -6.21 -9.67
CA ALA A 230 4.82 -5.68 -9.79
C ALA A 230 5.79 -6.33 -8.78
N SER A 231 6.64 -7.25 -9.26
CA SER A 231 7.69 -7.91 -8.44
C SER A 231 8.96 -7.05 -8.27
N VAL A 232 8.71 -5.81 -7.82
CA VAL A 232 9.59 -4.69 -7.45
C VAL A 232 10.27 -4.68 -6.08
N VAL A 233 11.58 -4.47 -5.93
CA VAL A 233 12.11 -3.93 -4.65
C VAL A 233 12.33 -2.42 -4.79
N ILE A 234 11.66 -1.64 -3.96
CA ILE A 234 11.76 -0.17 -3.89
C ILE A 234 11.88 0.26 -2.43
N ASP A 235 12.49 1.41 -2.18
CA ASP A 235 12.44 2.11 -0.90
C ASP A 235 11.05 2.70 -0.68
N ASP A 236 10.72 2.92 0.60
CA ASP A 236 9.46 3.53 1.03
C ASP A 236 8.19 2.85 0.47
N ARG A 237 8.28 1.55 0.13
CA ARG A 237 7.11 0.77 -0.32
C ARG A 237 5.97 0.92 0.69
N PHE A 238 4.82 1.34 0.18
CA PHE A 238 3.60 1.39 0.96
C PHE A 238 3.12 -0.03 1.26
N TYR A 239 2.65 -0.24 2.48
CA TYR A 239 2.04 -1.50 2.89
C TYR A 239 0.68 -1.18 3.46
N SER A 240 -0.36 -1.77 2.86
CA SER A 240 -1.74 -1.53 3.27
C SER A 240 -2.05 -2.03 4.67
N THR A 241 -1.15 -2.78 5.32
CA THR A 241 -1.29 -3.30 6.69
C THR A 241 0.06 -3.28 7.42
N GLY A 242 0.04 -3.54 8.74
CA GLY A 242 1.27 -3.74 9.53
C GLY A 242 1.90 -2.45 10.06
N LYS A 243 1.20 -1.31 9.94
CA LYS A 243 1.56 -0.05 10.58
C LYS A 243 0.37 0.50 11.36
N THR A 244 0.41 0.37 12.68
CA THR A 244 -0.57 1.00 13.57
C THR A 244 -0.31 2.50 13.63
N LEU A 245 -1.34 3.28 13.32
CA LEU A 245 -1.34 4.73 13.41
C LEU A 245 -2.23 5.17 14.57
N TYR A 246 -1.71 6.07 15.38
CA TYR A 246 -2.47 6.75 16.44
C TYR A 246 -3.10 8.01 15.90
N LYS A 247 -4.01 8.63 16.67
CA LYS A 247 -4.74 9.84 16.27
C LYS A 247 -3.85 10.90 15.62
N GLY A 248 -4.17 11.26 14.38
CA GLY A 248 -3.43 12.24 13.58
C GLY A 248 -2.12 11.73 12.98
N GLY A 249 -1.78 10.46 13.19
CA GLY A 249 -0.62 9.80 12.60
C GLY A 249 -0.80 9.63 11.09
N THR A 250 0.32 9.76 10.38
CA THR A 250 0.37 9.62 8.93
C THR A 250 1.34 8.51 8.51
N TYR A 251 1.07 7.91 7.35
CA TYR A 251 1.98 7.01 6.68
C TYR A 251 2.04 7.36 5.19
N THR A 252 3.21 7.83 4.76
CA THR A 252 3.52 8.11 3.35
C THR A 252 4.35 6.97 2.78
N GLY A 253 4.05 6.56 1.55
CA GLY A 253 4.81 5.54 0.86
C GLY A 253 4.55 5.52 -0.65
N LYS A 254 5.21 4.59 -1.33
CA LYS A 254 5.16 4.39 -2.79
C LYS A 254 4.50 3.06 -3.13
N ILE A 255 3.63 3.05 -4.14
CA ILE A 255 3.08 1.84 -4.76
C ILE A 255 3.60 1.78 -6.20
N VAL A 256 3.92 0.58 -6.68
CA VAL A 256 4.33 0.34 -8.06
C VAL A 256 3.36 -0.61 -8.73
N PHE A 257 2.98 -0.28 -9.96
CA PHE A 257 2.17 -1.11 -10.84
C PHE A 257 2.99 -1.47 -12.08
N GLU A 258 2.80 -2.67 -12.63
CA GLU A 258 3.34 -3.06 -13.93
C GLU A 258 2.20 -3.15 -14.94
N VAL A 259 2.08 -2.16 -15.82
CA VAL A 259 0.86 -1.95 -16.62
C VAL A 259 1.16 -1.87 -18.12
N PRO A 260 0.19 -2.14 -19.01
CA PRO A 260 0.38 -1.99 -20.44
C PRO A 260 0.74 -0.54 -20.81
N SER A 261 1.89 -0.36 -21.47
CA SER A 261 2.37 0.95 -21.91
C SER A 261 1.42 1.65 -22.90
N ALA A 262 0.64 0.87 -23.66
CA ALA A 262 -0.26 1.39 -24.69
C ALA A 262 -1.48 2.14 -24.12
N THR A 263 -1.83 1.91 -22.85
CA THR A 263 -3.01 2.52 -22.21
C THR A 263 -2.66 3.41 -21.02
N VAL A 264 -1.37 3.54 -20.69
CA VAL A 264 -0.91 4.17 -19.44
C VAL A 264 -1.45 5.59 -19.26
N ASP A 265 -1.61 6.31 -20.36
CA ASP A 265 -2.01 7.71 -20.40
C ASP A 265 -3.52 7.95 -20.21
N ASP A 266 -4.33 6.93 -20.45
CA ASP A 266 -5.80 6.99 -20.44
C ASP A 266 -6.40 6.22 -19.23
N SER A 267 -5.54 5.71 -18.36
CA SER A 267 -5.91 4.95 -17.18
C SER A 267 -6.22 5.84 -15.98
N THR A 268 -6.78 5.24 -14.94
CA THR A 268 -7.06 5.89 -13.66
C THR A 268 -6.48 5.09 -12.50
N ILE A 269 -6.28 5.74 -11.35
CA ILE A 269 -6.01 5.04 -10.09
C ILE A 269 -7.30 5.02 -9.28
N ALA A 270 -7.75 3.84 -8.85
CA ALA A 270 -8.87 3.67 -7.94
C ALA A 270 -8.34 3.48 -6.52
N ILE A 271 -8.79 4.33 -5.59
CA ILE A 271 -8.45 4.25 -4.17
C ILE A 271 -9.70 3.90 -3.38
N LYS A 272 -9.57 2.91 -2.51
CA LYS A 272 -10.59 2.49 -1.57
C LYS A 272 -10.02 2.58 -0.14
N PRO A 273 -10.34 3.67 0.61
CA PRO A 273 -9.71 3.94 1.91
C PRO A 273 -9.95 2.86 2.98
N THR A 274 -11.09 2.17 2.92
CA THR A 274 -11.46 1.10 3.85
C THR A 274 -12.14 -0.06 3.12
N ILE A 275 -12.13 -1.26 3.72
CA ILE A 275 -12.77 -2.47 3.16
C ILE A 275 -14.26 -2.25 2.82
N SER A 276 -14.96 -1.41 3.58
CA SER A 276 -16.38 -1.11 3.40
C SER A 276 -16.66 0.10 2.50
N SER A 277 -15.64 0.85 2.09
CA SER A 277 -15.81 2.03 1.24
C SER A 277 -15.96 1.68 -0.24
N GLU A 278 -16.59 2.59 -0.98
CA GLU A 278 -16.58 2.57 -2.44
C GLU A 278 -15.22 3.06 -2.98
N LYS A 279 -14.89 2.64 -4.20
CA LYS A 279 -13.71 3.14 -4.92
C LYS A 279 -13.90 4.60 -5.30
N ARG A 280 -12.82 5.36 -5.25
CA ARG A 280 -12.74 6.72 -5.77
C ARG A 280 -11.63 6.80 -6.81
N PHE A 281 -11.94 7.36 -7.98
CA PHE A 281 -11.05 7.37 -9.12
C PHE A 281 -10.27 8.68 -9.21
N PHE A 282 -8.98 8.55 -9.51
CA PHE A 282 -8.04 9.65 -9.68
C PHE A 282 -7.47 9.64 -11.10
N SER A 283 -7.31 10.83 -11.66
CA SER A 283 -6.56 11.06 -12.89
C SER A 283 -5.09 10.78 -12.62
N VAL A 284 -4.42 10.21 -13.63
CA VAL A 284 -2.98 9.94 -13.59
C VAL A 284 -2.16 11.09 -14.22
N LYS A 285 -2.85 12.18 -14.60
CA LYS A 285 -2.34 13.42 -15.19
C LYS A 285 -3.06 14.65 -14.64
#